data_AF-A0A4R3VVX1-F1
#
_entry.id   AF-A0A4R3VVX1-F1
#
_cell.length_a   1.000
_cell.length_b   1.000
_cell.length_c   1.000
_cell.angle_alpha   90.00
_cell.angle_beta   90.00
_cell.angle_gamma   90.00
#
_symmetry.space_group_name_H-M   'P 1'
#
loop_
_entity.id
_entity.type
_entity.pdbx_description
1 polymer ?
#
loop_
_entity_poly.entity_id
_entity_poly.type
_entity_poly.pdbx_seq_one_letter_code
_entity_poly.pdbx_strand_id
1 'polypeptide(L)'
;MRNLIFSLSMIWVLFGNQIKAQDMRVMRIYEEGLSQSGYILIDNQSKEAIVIDPRKDVQEFIDTLNAYDATLKFVTETHIHADYLSGARELAKMTASTLALSQEGPAEWQYKFDYLPLKQGDKLAFGDYFLQVLHTPGHTPESISFLLYSNMDIINPIKAFTGDFLFVGDVGRPDLLEKYEEGDANSTASAAALYQSIEKFRALPDDLEIWPGHGAGSFCGKTLSNIAFSTLKAEKLTNPALQYSGKEAEFIKYILADQVVPPPYFKLMKEWNRDGTSCKLVDERYAIIDASEIKSLIGKGVKVIDTRVRKEVGKGFLPNTIHIELNKGFNNWFAQLVNHKDQVIFIVEKGNEKSLAHKLMRVGFDNVLGVVNNISSVNLKSIKYVKAEDLTKAVKRKGIQAWDIRTAKEYAEGHIAGIANLPLLEIKEKASKLDKNQPIIIHCQSGARAAIGYSLFESLGFTDITVYDGGINEWKKLGNKLVSE
;
A
#
# COMPACT_ATOMS: atom_id res chain seq x y z
N MET A 1 65.04 -53.81 -1.52
CA MET A 1 65.45 -52.85 -0.47
C MET A 1 64.90 -51.49 -0.90
N ARG A 2 63.79 -51.04 -0.29
CA ARG A 2 63.71 -49.93 0.71
C ARG A 2 64.05 -48.56 0.09
N ASN A 3 63.38 -47.43 0.32
CA ASN A 3 62.19 -47.01 1.07
C ASN A 3 62.04 -45.48 0.87
N LEU A 4 60.79 -44.97 0.92
CA LEU A 4 60.27 -43.76 1.61
C LEU A 4 61.10 -42.43 1.64
N ILE A 5 60.57 -41.24 1.24
CA ILE A 5 59.55 -40.34 1.87
C ILE A 5 60.15 -39.28 2.86
N PHE A 6 59.86 -37.99 2.56
CA PHE A 6 59.64 -36.77 3.39
C PHE A 6 60.77 -35.88 3.98
N SER A 7 60.69 -34.57 3.65
CA SER A 7 60.50 -33.36 4.52
C SER A 7 60.89 -32.11 3.68
N LEU A 8 60.10 -31.08 3.38
CA LEU A 8 59.15 -30.17 4.05
C LEU A 8 59.79 -29.09 4.95
N SER A 9 59.33 -27.84 4.76
CA SER A 9 59.65 -26.55 5.42
C SER A 9 60.85 -25.78 4.79
N MET A 10 60.86 -24.45 4.59
CA MET A 10 60.10 -23.28 5.06
C MET A 10 60.73 -22.09 4.24
N ILE A 11 60.07 -21.14 3.58
CA ILE A 11 59.19 -20.05 4.02
C ILE A 11 58.69 -19.40 2.72
N TRP A 12 57.38 -19.38 2.49
CA TRP A 12 56.75 -18.40 1.61
C TRP A 12 55.79 -17.59 2.46
N VAL A 13 56.02 -16.29 2.53
CA VAL A 13 55.23 -15.33 3.29
C VAL A 13 53.82 -15.31 2.72
N LEU A 14 52.85 -15.74 3.55
CA LEU A 14 51.42 -15.58 3.31
C LEU A 14 51.04 -14.11 3.53
N PHE A 15 51.09 -13.29 2.48
CA PHE A 15 50.14 -12.19 2.33
C PHE A 15 48.98 -12.71 1.50
N GLY A 16 48.03 -13.36 2.18
CA GLY A 16 46.76 -13.71 1.57
C GLY A 16 46.01 -12.44 1.22
N ASN A 17 45.85 -12.17 -0.08
CA ASN A 17 44.82 -11.27 -0.58
C ASN A 17 43.44 -11.84 -0.16
N GLN A 18 42.98 -11.52 1.05
CA GLN A 18 41.56 -11.61 1.35
C GLN A 18 40.88 -10.48 0.57
N ILE A 19 40.40 -10.81 -0.63
CA ILE A 19 39.38 -9.99 -1.28
C ILE A 19 38.18 -10.04 -0.33
N LYS A 20 37.93 -8.96 0.43
CA LYS A 20 36.71 -8.83 1.22
C LYS A 20 35.54 -8.91 0.22
N ALA A 21 34.83 -10.03 0.20
CA ALA A 21 33.56 -10.10 -0.51
C ALA A 21 32.60 -9.08 0.15
N GLN A 22 31.74 -8.44 -0.66
CA GLN A 22 30.66 -7.61 -0.13
C GLN A 22 29.78 -8.47 0.77
N ASP A 23 29.86 -8.24 2.08
CA ASP A 23 29.14 -9.00 3.10
C ASP A 23 28.07 -8.13 3.75
N MET A 24 27.00 -7.84 3.01
CA MET A 24 25.84 -7.04 3.48
C MET A 24 24.55 -7.81 3.27
N ARG A 25 23.59 -7.63 4.18
CA ARG A 25 22.20 -8.09 4.03
C ARG A 25 21.32 -6.94 3.60
N VAL A 26 20.48 -7.19 2.60
CA VAL A 26 19.34 -6.35 2.25
C VAL A 26 18.09 -7.19 2.43
N MET A 27 17.22 -6.78 3.34
CA MET A 27 15.98 -7.46 3.64
C MET A 27 14.81 -6.54 3.30
N ARG A 28 13.89 -7.04 2.50
CA ARG A 28 12.62 -6.38 2.19
C ARG A 28 11.58 -6.89 3.16
N ILE A 29 10.97 -5.98 3.91
CA ILE A 29 9.76 -6.26 4.69
C ILE A 29 8.58 -5.72 3.89
N TYR A 30 7.74 -6.62 3.37
CA TYR A 30 6.64 -6.27 2.48
C TYR A 30 5.28 -6.48 3.13
N GLU A 31 4.44 -5.44 3.12
CA GLU A 31 3.05 -5.53 3.58
C GLU A 31 2.10 -5.66 2.39
N GLU A 32 1.60 -6.87 2.15
CA GLU A 32 0.74 -7.17 0.99
C GLU A 32 -0.54 -6.33 0.92
N GLY A 33 -1.08 -5.89 2.06
CA GLY A 33 -2.33 -5.14 2.08
C GLY A 33 -2.22 -3.68 1.63
N LEU A 34 -1.03 -3.11 1.77
CA LEU A 34 -0.69 -1.77 1.30
C LEU A 34 0.16 -1.83 0.02
N SER A 35 0.68 -3.01 -0.31
CA SER A 35 1.70 -3.22 -1.32
C SER A 35 2.98 -2.41 -1.06
N GLN A 36 3.32 -2.20 0.22
CA GLN A 36 4.39 -1.33 0.70
C GLN A 36 5.63 -2.13 1.08
N SER A 37 6.82 -1.60 0.76
CA SER A 37 8.13 -2.16 1.05
C SER A 37 8.91 -1.25 1.99
N GLY A 38 9.26 -1.78 3.17
CA GLY A 38 10.34 -1.24 3.99
C GLY A 38 11.61 -2.07 3.79
N TYR A 39 12.77 -1.47 4.05
CA TYR A 39 14.05 -2.13 3.88
C TYR A 39 14.91 -2.07 5.13
N ILE A 40 15.63 -3.17 5.40
CA ILE A 40 16.68 -3.23 6.41
C ILE A 40 17.98 -3.59 5.71
N LEU A 41 18.98 -2.73 5.86
CA LEU A 41 20.34 -2.96 5.38
C LEU A 41 21.22 -3.21 6.60
N ILE A 42 22.01 -4.27 6.58
CA ILE A 42 22.93 -4.62 7.68
C ILE A 42 24.29 -4.95 7.08
N ASP A 43 25.33 -4.25 7.52
CA ASP A 43 26.70 -4.70 7.30
C ASP A 43 27.00 -5.88 8.22
N ASN A 44 27.30 -7.06 7.67
CA ASN A 44 27.51 -8.26 8.47
C ASN A 44 28.74 -8.20 9.36
N GLN A 45 29.74 -7.38 9.00
CA GLN A 45 30.97 -7.24 9.78
C GLN A 45 30.78 -6.32 10.98
N SER A 46 30.38 -5.07 10.75
CA SER A 46 30.19 -4.09 11.84
C SER A 46 28.89 -4.29 12.63
N LYS A 47 27.92 -5.02 12.06
CA LYS A 47 26.53 -5.10 12.54
C LYS A 47 25.79 -3.76 12.52
N GLU A 48 26.36 -2.71 11.92
CA GLU A 48 25.64 -1.45 11.75
C GLU A 48 24.56 -1.59 10.67
N ALA A 49 23.42 -0.95 10.92
CA ALA A 49 22.25 -1.06 10.07
C ALA A 49 21.59 0.28 9.74
N ILE A 50 20.85 0.31 8.63
CA ILE A 50 19.93 1.38 8.24
C ILE A 50 18.57 0.78 7.91
N VAL A 51 17.50 1.46 8.31
CA VAL A 51 16.12 1.14 7.91
C VAL A 51 15.55 2.25 7.02
N ILE A 52 14.93 1.87 5.92
CA ILE A 52 14.29 2.77 4.94
C ILE A 52 12.79 2.48 4.89
N ASP A 53 11.97 3.54 4.94
CA ASP A 53 10.50 3.49 4.82
C ASP A 53 9.81 2.48 5.76
N PRO A 54 10.07 2.52 7.09
CA PRO A 54 9.37 1.65 8.02
C PRO A 54 7.92 2.09 8.20
N ARG A 55 7.00 1.12 8.20
CA ARG A 55 5.59 1.32 8.58
C ARG A 55 5.40 1.37 10.10
N LYS A 56 4.25 1.88 10.55
CA LYS A 56 3.94 2.12 11.96
C LYS A 56 4.07 0.90 12.88
N ASP A 57 3.78 -0.31 12.40
CA ASP A 57 4.02 -1.58 13.12
C ASP A 57 5.50 -1.97 13.11
N VAL A 58 6.31 -1.19 13.83
CA VAL A 58 7.78 -1.28 13.84
C VAL A 58 8.35 -2.55 14.47
N GLN A 59 7.52 -3.36 15.14
CA GLN A 59 8.00 -4.53 15.89
C GLN A 59 8.73 -5.54 15.00
N GLU A 60 8.25 -5.78 13.77
CA GLU A 60 8.93 -6.70 12.84
C GLU A 60 10.34 -6.20 12.46
N PHE A 61 10.52 -4.87 12.36
CA PHE A 61 11.84 -4.28 12.11
C PHE A 61 12.77 -4.50 13.31
N ILE A 62 12.27 -4.27 14.53
CA ILE A 62 13.02 -4.47 15.78
C ILE A 62 13.42 -5.94 15.95
N ASP A 63 12.47 -6.86 15.75
CA ASP A 63 12.70 -8.30 15.86
C ASP A 63 13.75 -8.77 14.84
N THR A 64 13.68 -8.24 13.62
CA THR A 64 14.66 -8.54 12.57
C THR A 64 16.05 -8.01 12.93
N LEU A 65 16.17 -6.76 13.40
CA LEU A 65 17.45 -6.19 13.84
C LEU A 65 18.07 -7.01 14.97
N ASN A 66 17.26 -7.39 15.96
CA ASN A 66 17.69 -8.23 17.09
C ASN A 66 18.16 -9.62 16.63
N ALA A 67 17.47 -10.24 15.67
CA ALA A 67 17.83 -11.56 15.14
C ALA A 67 19.22 -11.59 14.46
N TYR A 68 19.76 -10.43 14.06
CA TYR A 68 21.08 -10.29 13.46
C TYR A 68 22.09 -9.56 14.35
N ASP A 69 21.74 -9.32 15.63
CA ASP A 69 22.54 -8.54 16.58
C ASP A 69 22.94 -7.16 16.02
N ALA A 70 22.03 -6.55 15.24
CA ALA A 70 22.32 -5.34 14.48
C ALA A 70 22.06 -4.07 15.29
N THR A 71 22.96 -3.10 15.17
CA THR A 71 22.84 -1.75 15.73
C THR A 71 22.29 -0.80 14.67
N LEU A 72 21.07 -0.32 14.88
CA LEU A 72 20.45 0.64 13.96
C LEU A 72 21.09 2.02 14.11
N LYS A 73 21.72 2.52 13.04
CA LYS A 73 22.36 3.85 13.01
C LYS A 73 21.38 4.92 12.56
N PHE A 74 20.68 4.64 11.46
CA PHE A 74 19.76 5.56 10.83
C PHE A 74 18.43 4.90 10.52
N VAL A 75 17.36 5.65 10.74
CA VAL A 75 16.05 5.40 10.16
C VAL A 75 15.77 6.54 9.21
N THR A 76 15.40 6.22 7.98
CA THR A 76 15.16 7.22 6.93
C THR A 76 13.90 6.93 6.14
N GLU A 77 13.43 7.96 5.43
CA GLU A 77 12.32 7.87 4.49
C GLU A 77 12.74 8.36 3.11
N THR A 78 12.12 7.83 2.08
CA THR A 78 12.27 8.32 0.71
C THR A 78 11.42 9.56 0.45
N HIS A 79 10.26 9.67 1.09
CA HIS A 79 9.33 10.79 0.97
C HIS A 79 8.31 10.78 2.12
N ILE A 80 7.52 11.85 2.27
CA ILE A 80 6.38 11.85 3.18
C ILE A 80 5.30 10.95 2.57
N HIS A 81 5.03 9.80 3.20
CA HIS A 81 4.11 8.78 2.66
C HIS A 81 2.64 9.25 2.70
N ALA A 82 1.84 8.83 1.72
CA ALA A 82 0.44 9.21 1.58
C ALA A 82 -0.54 8.07 1.88
N ASP A 83 -0.13 6.83 1.87
CA ASP A 83 -1.02 5.66 1.89
C ASP A 83 -0.93 4.84 3.18
N TYR A 84 0.07 5.15 4.03
CA TYR A 84 0.22 4.56 5.36
C TYR A 84 0.88 5.53 6.34
N LEU A 85 0.75 5.24 7.63
CA LEU A 85 1.50 5.91 8.68
C LEU A 85 2.92 5.37 8.77
N SER A 86 3.89 6.27 8.67
CA SER A 86 5.28 5.94 8.91
C SER A 86 5.54 5.57 10.37
N GLY A 87 6.40 4.57 10.55
CA GLY A 87 6.99 4.18 11.82
C GLY A 87 8.38 4.77 12.07
N ALA A 88 8.89 5.66 11.21
CA ALA A 88 10.27 6.11 11.28
C ALA A 88 10.62 6.77 12.63
N ARG A 89 9.73 7.63 13.12
CA ARG A 89 9.88 8.31 14.42
C ARG A 89 9.84 7.34 15.59
N GLU A 90 8.87 6.43 15.60
CA GLU A 90 8.76 5.39 16.62
C GLU A 90 9.97 4.47 16.64
N LEU A 91 10.41 3.99 15.47
CA LEU A 91 11.56 3.10 15.35
C LEU A 91 12.84 3.81 15.80
N ALA A 92 13.06 5.05 15.36
CA ALA A 92 14.21 5.85 15.78
C ALA A 92 14.25 6.02 17.30
N LYS A 93 13.11 6.38 17.90
CA LYS A 93 12.98 6.53 19.35
C LYS A 93 13.20 5.22 20.11
N MET A 94 12.62 4.12 19.67
CA MET A 94 12.70 2.82 20.35
C MET A 94 14.10 2.20 20.27
N THR A 95 14.87 2.54 19.24
CA THR A 95 16.23 2.02 19.01
C THR A 95 17.34 3.01 19.35
N ALA A 96 16.98 4.23 19.80
CA ALA A 96 17.90 5.35 20.00
C ALA A 96 18.78 5.64 18.77
N SER A 97 18.24 5.46 17.57
CA SER A 97 18.91 5.71 16.30
C SER A 97 18.59 7.10 15.75
N THR A 98 19.37 7.55 14.77
CA THR A 98 19.18 8.88 14.17
C THR A 98 18.06 8.85 13.14
N LEU A 99 17.04 9.66 13.32
CA LEU A 99 16.02 9.92 12.30
C LEU A 99 16.60 10.89 11.26
N ALA A 100 16.84 10.43 10.03
CA ALA A 100 17.37 11.24 8.95
C ALA A 100 16.34 11.32 7.83
N LEU A 101 15.92 12.53 7.43
CA LEU A 101 14.80 12.72 6.49
C LEU A 101 15.12 13.83 5.50
N SER A 102 14.42 13.85 4.37
CA SER A 102 14.60 14.87 3.34
C SER A 102 14.37 16.29 3.89
N GLN A 103 15.25 17.22 3.50
CA GLN A 103 15.08 18.67 3.60
C GLN A 103 15.04 19.31 2.21
N GLU A 104 14.73 18.50 1.19
CA GLU A 104 14.41 19.00 -0.15
C GLU A 104 12.93 19.38 -0.24
N GLY A 105 12.54 20.03 -1.34
CA GLY A 105 11.18 20.51 -1.53
C GLY A 105 10.90 21.86 -0.83
N PRO A 106 9.71 22.43 -1.03
CA PRO A 106 9.34 23.73 -0.48
C PRO A 106 8.91 23.63 1.00
N ALA A 107 8.60 24.76 1.62
CA ALA A 107 8.40 24.87 3.07
C ALA A 107 7.22 24.03 3.61
N GLU A 108 6.14 23.91 2.83
CA GLU A 108 4.94 23.15 3.16
C GLU A 108 5.14 21.62 3.12
N TRP A 109 6.25 21.17 2.54
CA TRP A 109 6.70 19.79 2.44
C TRP A 109 7.82 19.44 3.44
N GLN A 110 8.10 20.33 4.40
CA GLN A 110 9.08 20.08 5.46
C GLN A 110 8.43 19.42 6.69
N TYR A 111 9.13 18.46 7.29
CA TYR A 111 8.71 17.81 8.54
C TYR A 111 8.70 18.82 9.71
N LYS A 112 7.73 18.70 10.62
CA LYS A 112 7.53 19.64 11.75
C LYS A 112 7.99 19.09 13.11
N PHE A 113 8.97 18.20 13.09
CA PHE A 113 9.60 17.62 14.28
C PHE A 113 11.11 17.55 14.06
N ASP A 114 11.89 17.17 15.08
CA ASP A 114 13.35 17.12 14.96
C ASP A 114 13.82 15.90 14.14
N TYR A 115 14.77 16.14 13.24
CA TYR A 115 15.45 15.12 12.42
C TYR A 115 16.82 15.64 11.94
N LEU A 116 17.68 14.73 11.48
CA LEU A 116 18.87 15.08 10.70
C LEU A 116 18.44 15.41 9.25
N PRO A 117 18.56 16.66 8.79
CA PRO A 117 18.15 17.02 7.44
C PRO A 117 19.07 16.43 6.38
N LEU A 118 18.48 15.89 5.32
CA LEU A 118 19.17 15.32 4.17
C LEU A 118 18.93 16.15 2.90
N LYS A 119 19.99 16.44 2.17
CA LYS A 119 19.97 17.07 0.85
C LYS A 119 20.69 16.22 -0.18
N GLN A 120 20.49 16.55 -1.45
CA GLN A 120 21.23 16.00 -2.57
C GLN A 120 22.73 15.87 -2.26
N GLY A 121 23.26 14.64 -2.39
CA GLY A 121 24.67 14.33 -2.22
C GLY A 121 25.10 13.97 -0.79
N ASP A 122 24.27 14.21 0.23
CA ASP A 122 24.54 13.80 1.61
C ASP A 122 24.71 12.28 1.73
N LYS A 123 25.45 11.84 2.74
CA LYS A 123 25.81 10.44 2.94
C LYS A 123 25.47 9.95 4.34
N LEU A 124 24.80 8.80 4.41
CA LEU A 124 24.55 8.05 5.64
C LEU A 124 25.46 6.82 5.66
N ALA A 125 26.57 6.91 6.41
CA ALA A 125 27.54 5.82 6.53
C ALA A 125 27.15 4.79 7.59
N PHE A 126 27.30 3.50 7.27
CA PHE A 126 27.04 2.38 8.17
C PHE A 126 28.01 1.24 7.81
N GLY A 127 28.99 0.98 8.69
CA GLY A 127 30.04 0.01 8.45
C GLY A 127 30.85 0.29 7.18
N ASP A 128 31.04 -0.75 6.36
CA ASP A 128 31.77 -0.68 5.08
C ASP A 128 30.94 -0.08 3.91
N TYR A 129 29.76 0.50 4.18
CA TYR A 129 28.81 1.01 3.19
C TYR A 129 28.30 2.42 3.52
N PHE A 130 27.72 3.09 2.53
CA PHE A 130 26.94 4.31 2.74
C PHE A 130 25.80 4.43 1.74
N LEU A 131 24.71 5.08 2.18
CA LEU A 131 23.66 5.58 1.29
C LEU A 131 23.97 7.02 0.91
N GLN A 132 24.05 7.31 -0.38
CA GLN A 132 24.11 8.68 -0.89
C GLN A 132 22.74 9.14 -1.35
N VAL A 133 22.34 10.34 -0.93
CA VAL A 133 21.06 10.96 -1.25
C VAL A 133 21.07 11.48 -2.69
N LEU A 134 20.03 11.14 -3.45
CA LEU A 134 19.73 11.69 -4.77
C LEU A 134 18.32 12.27 -4.74
N HIS A 135 18.18 13.59 -4.90
CA HIS A 135 16.89 14.26 -5.00
C HIS A 135 16.19 13.89 -6.31
N THR A 136 15.03 13.23 -6.15
CA THR A 136 14.22 12.67 -7.21
C THR A 136 12.77 13.16 -7.09
N PRO A 137 12.53 14.47 -7.25
CA PRO A 137 11.18 15.01 -7.18
C PRO A 137 10.33 14.46 -8.34
N GLY A 138 9.02 14.41 -8.11
CA GLY A 138 8.07 14.01 -9.14
C GLY A 138 6.83 13.40 -8.53
N HIS A 139 7.00 12.32 -7.76
CA HIS A 139 5.92 11.78 -6.93
C HIS A 139 5.53 12.76 -5.81
N THR A 140 6.56 13.31 -5.15
CA THR A 140 6.45 14.41 -4.20
C THR A 140 7.63 15.36 -4.42
N PRO A 141 7.55 16.64 -4.04
CA PRO A 141 8.64 17.59 -4.26
C PRO A 141 9.86 17.32 -3.38
N GLU A 142 9.70 16.73 -2.19
CA GLU A 142 10.77 16.37 -1.26
C GLU A 142 11.40 14.99 -1.55
N SER A 143 10.82 14.19 -2.46
CA SER A 143 11.25 12.81 -2.75
C SER A 143 12.76 12.69 -2.98
N ILE A 144 13.40 11.79 -2.24
CA ILE A 144 14.78 11.38 -2.39
C ILE A 144 14.87 9.87 -2.63
N SER A 145 15.83 9.48 -3.46
CA SER A 145 16.28 8.10 -3.62
C SER A 145 17.63 7.91 -2.94
N PHE A 146 17.92 6.69 -2.49
CA PHE A 146 19.20 6.36 -1.86
C PHE A 146 20.03 5.45 -2.74
N LEU A 147 21.18 5.94 -3.20
CA LEU A 147 22.18 5.14 -3.91
C LEU A 147 23.12 4.49 -2.90
N LEU A 148 23.16 3.17 -2.87
CA LEU A 148 24.02 2.40 -1.99
C LEU A 148 25.40 2.20 -2.63
N TYR A 149 26.44 2.58 -1.90
CA TYR A 149 27.84 2.38 -2.27
C TYR A 149 28.55 1.51 -1.23
N SER A 150 29.61 0.83 -1.67
CA SER A 150 30.60 0.22 -0.77
C SER A 150 31.82 1.12 -0.69
N ASN A 151 32.48 1.18 0.46
CA ASN A 151 33.75 1.88 0.61
C ASN A 151 34.86 1.32 -0.31
N MET A 152 34.69 0.12 -0.87
CA MET A 152 35.59 -0.47 -1.86
C MET A 152 35.37 0.06 -3.29
N ASP A 153 34.16 0.52 -3.61
CA ASP A 153 33.83 1.17 -4.89
C ASP A 153 32.89 2.35 -4.62
N ILE A 154 33.50 3.53 -4.51
CA ILE A 154 32.78 4.78 -4.25
C ILE A 154 32.31 5.48 -5.54
N ILE A 155 32.54 4.87 -6.70
CA ILE A 155 32.21 5.42 -8.01
C ILE A 155 30.90 4.80 -8.53
N ASN A 156 30.76 3.48 -8.41
CA ASN A 156 29.60 2.76 -8.94
C ASN A 156 28.65 2.34 -7.80
N PRO A 157 27.39 2.83 -7.81
CA PRO A 157 26.39 2.36 -6.85
C PRO A 157 25.95 0.93 -7.16
N ILE A 158 25.68 0.16 -6.11
CA ILE A 158 25.29 -1.26 -6.18
C ILE A 158 23.77 -1.39 -6.28
N LYS A 159 23.05 -0.59 -5.50
CA LYS A 159 21.57 -0.62 -5.37
C LYS A 159 21.03 0.79 -5.26
N ALA A 160 19.81 1.02 -5.72
CA ALA A 160 19.07 2.25 -5.50
C ALA A 160 17.75 1.92 -4.81
N PHE A 161 17.50 2.53 -3.66
CA PHE A 161 16.19 2.52 -3.00
C PHE A 161 15.41 3.72 -3.50
N THR A 162 14.43 3.46 -4.37
CA THR A 162 13.80 4.49 -5.20
C THR A 162 12.49 5.01 -4.65
N GLY A 163 12.02 4.48 -3.51
CA GLY A 163 10.74 4.87 -2.94
C GLY A 163 9.64 4.81 -3.98
N ASP A 164 8.86 5.89 -4.07
CA ASP A 164 7.78 6.02 -5.04
C ASP A 164 8.17 6.81 -6.29
N PHE A 165 9.46 7.02 -6.54
CA PHE A 165 9.92 7.65 -7.78
C PHE A 165 9.92 6.66 -8.96
N LEU A 166 10.62 5.53 -8.83
CA LEU A 166 10.76 4.51 -9.88
C LEU A 166 10.36 3.14 -9.32
N PHE A 167 9.40 2.49 -9.98
CA PHE A 167 8.91 1.15 -9.65
C PHE A 167 9.41 0.10 -10.63
N VAL A 168 9.13 -1.18 -10.35
CA VAL A 168 9.31 -2.24 -11.35
C VAL A 168 8.16 -2.16 -12.36
N GLY A 169 8.46 -1.68 -13.57
CA GLY A 169 7.54 -1.55 -14.69
C GLY A 169 6.72 -0.25 -14.74
N ASP A 170 6.93 0.69 -13.81
CA ASP A 170 6.24 1.99 -13.80
C ASP A 170 7.02 3.07 -13.03
N VAL A 171 6.45 4.27 -12.87
CA VAL A 171 6.97 5.37 -12.05
C VAL A 171 5.88 5.96 -11.14
N GLY A 172 6.30 6.75 -10.16
CA GLY A 172 5.43 7.52 -9.28
C GLY A 172 4.41 8.36 -10.01
N ARG A 173 3.19 8.41 -9.49
CA ARG A 173 2.19 9.35 -9.98
C ARG A 173 2.48 10.76 -9.44
N PRO A 174 2.44 11.81 -10.29
CA PRO A 174 2.72 13.19 -9.88
C PRO A 174 1.48 13.98 -9.41
N ASP A 175 0.29 13.36 -9.37
CA ASP A 175 -1.01 14.06 -9.23
C ASP A 175 -1.70 13.91 -7.86
N LEU A 176 -1.05 13.25 -6.89
CA LEU A 176 -1.71 12.80 -5.66
C LEU A 176 -2.28 13.93 -4.79
N LEU A 177 -1.68 15.12 -4.86
CA LEU A 177 -1.98 16.22 -3.93
C LEU A 177 -2.71 17.38 -4.60
N GLU A 178 -2.47 17.57 -5.88
CA GLU A 178 -2.94 18.75 -6.60
C GLU A 178 -4.40 18.60 -7.03
N LYS A 179 -4.88 17.35 -7.11
CA LYS A 179 -6.32 17.03 -7.18
C LYS A 179 -7.10 17.45 -5.93
N TYR A 180 -6.44 17.66 -4.79
CA TYR A 180 -7.09 18.11 -3.56
C TYR A 180 -7.02 19.62 -3.33
N GLU A 181 -5.99 20.30 -3.84
CA GLU A 181 -5.69 21.67 -3.41
C GLU A 181 -5.62 22.71 -4.55
N GLU A 182 -5.12 22.41 -5.76
CA GLU A 182 -4.68 23.51 -6.66
C GLU A 182 -4.87 23.31 -8.20
N GLY A 183 -5.49 22.21 -8.65
CA GLY A 183 -5.86 22.03 -10.07
C GLY A 183 -4.71 21.59 -11.00
N ASP A 184 -5.01 21.42 -12.30
CA ASP A 184 -4.17 20.72 -13.30
C ASP A 184 -2.75 21.30 -13.54
N ALA A 185 -2.50 22.55 -13.13
CA ALA A 185 -1.24 23.25 -13.41
C ALA A 185 -0.06 22.69 -12.59
N ASN A 186 -0.28 22.35 -11.32
CA ASN A 186 0.77 21.80 -10.48
C ASN A 186 1.16 20.38 -10.94
N SER A 187 0.19 19.58 -11.42
CA SER A 187 0.46 18.21 -11.92
C SER A 187 1.39 18.19 -13.11
N THR A 188 1.36 19.25 -13.91
CA THR A 188 2.30 19.42 -15.02
C THR A 188 3.71 19.70 -14.51
N ALA A 189 3.88 20.53 -13.48
CA ALA A 189 5.18 20.82 -12.88
C ALA A 189 5.78 19.58 -12.18
N SER A 190 4.96 18.85 -11.42
CA SER A 190 5.35 17.58 -10.79
C SER A 190 5.72 16.52 -11.83
N ALA A 191 4.99 16.43 -12.95
CA ALA A 191 5.33 15.55 -14.06
C ALA A 191 6.65 15.94 -14.76
N ALA A 192 6.92 17.23 -14.95
CA ALA A 192 8.19 17.72 -15.48
C ALA A 192 9.36 17.39 -14.53
N ALA A 193 9.17 17.59 -13.22
CA ALA A 193 10.17 17.21 -12.22
C ALA A 193 10.46 15.70 -12.23
N LEU A 194 9.40 14.87 -12.34
CA LEU A 194 9.54 13.42 -12.49
C LEU A 194 10.36 13.04 -13.72
N TYR A 195 10.11 13.69 -14.86
CA TYR A 195 10.86 13.48 -16.10
C TYR A 195 12.36 13.77 -15.89
N GLN A 196 12.71 14.90 -15.26
CA GLN A 196 14.09 15.24 -14.97
C GLN A 196 14.75 14.24 -14.02
N SER A 197 14.02 13.72 -13.03
CA SER A 197 14.50 12.64 -12.16
C SER A 197 14.77 11.34 -12.92
N ILE A 198 13.93 11.00 -13.91
CA ILE A 198 14.16 9.86 -14.82
C ILE A 198 15.46 10.06 -15.62
N GLU A 199 15.72 11.26 -16.14
CA GLU A 199 16.97 11.54 -16.87
C GLU A 199 18.22 11.35 -16.00
N LYS A 200 18.17 11.78 -14.73
CA LYS A 200 19.26 11.50 -13.76
C LYS A 200 19.52 10.00 -13.64
N PHE A 201 18.46 9.20 -13.50
CA PHE A 201 18.59 7.74 -13.41
C PHE A 201 19.07 7.11 -14.70
N ARG A 202 18.67 7.61 -15.88
CA ARG A 202 19.14 7.07 -17.16
C ARG A 202 20.66 7.13 -17.31
N ALA A 203 21.32 8.10 -16.68
CA ALA A 203 22.77 8.26 -16.68
C ALA A 203 23.52 7.30 -15.74
N LEU A 204 22.82 6.57 -14.87
CA LEU A 204 23.42 5.61 -13.93
C LEU A 204 23.75 4.25 -14.59
N PRO A 205 24.63 3.44 -13.97
CA PRO A 205 25.03 2.13 -14.50
C PRO A 205 23.85 1.19 -14.72
N ASP A 206 23.90 0.43 -15.82
CA ASP A 206 22.83 -0.46 -16.26
C ASP A 206 22.58 -1.63 -15.29
N ASP A 207 23.60 -2.07 -14.55
CA ASP A 207 23.55 -3.14 -13.56
C ASP A 207 23.04 -2.68 -12.18
N LEU A 208 22.79 -1.39 -11.99
CA LEU A 208 22.19 -0.85 -10.77
C LEU A 208 20.83 -1.52 -10.48
N GLU A 209 20.73 -2.18 -9.33
CA GLU A 209 19.46 -2.76 -8.89
C GLU A 209 18.51 -1.66 -8.38
N ILE A 210 17.23 -1.77 -8.70
CA ILE A 210 16.19 -0.82 -8.32
C ILE A 210 15.24 -1.47 -7.30
N TRP A 211 15.12 -0.85 -6.12
CA TRP A 211 14.38 -1.34 -4.96
C TRP A 211 13.28 -0.33 -4.56
N PRO A 212 12.03 -0.54 -5.01
CA PRO A 212 10.96 0.45 -4.86
C PRO A 212 10.18 0.39 -3.54
N GLY A 213 9.59 1.53 -3.16
CA GLY A 213 8.70 1.65 -2.01
C GLY A 213 7.39 0.86 -2.14
N HIS A 214 6.92 0.60 -3.36
CA HIS A 214 5.66 -0.13 -3.60
C HIS A 214 5.72 -1.21 -4.70
N GLY A 215 4.77 -2.14 -4.64
CA GLY A 215 4.54 -3.22 -5.60
C GLY A 215 3.08 -3.30 -6.09
N ALA A 216 2.72 -4.38 -6.79
CA ALA A 216 1.40 -4.52 -7.42
C ALA A 216 0.25 -4.31 -6.43
N GLY A 217 -0.69 -3.44 -6.79
CA GLY A 217 -1.89 -3.13 -6.00
C GLY A 217 -1.86 -1.80 -5.25
N SER A 218 -0.71 -1.10 -5.19
CA SER A 218 -0.65 0.26 -4.64
C SER A 218 -1.28 1.29 -5.58
N PHE A 219 -1.86 2.35 -5.00
CA PHE A 219 -2.39 3.50 -5.73
C PHE A 219 -1.30 4.50 -6.14
N CYS A 220 -0.05 4.33 -5.69
CA CYS A 220 1.04 5.28 -5.99
C CYS A 220 1.60 5.13 -7.42
N GLY A 221 1.26 4.06 -8.14
CA GLY A 221 1.61 3.80 -9.55
C GLY A 221 0.38 3.38 -10.39
N LYS A 222 0.53 3.32 -11.72
CA LYS A 222 -0.54 2.88 -12.65
C LYS A 222 -0.58 1.37 -12.84
N THR A 223 0.58 0.73 -13.02
CA THR A 223 0.73 -0.71 -13.33
C THR A 223 1.96 -1.30 -12.64
N LEU A 224 1.85 -1.51 -11.34
CA LEU A 224 2.94 -2.02 -10.51
C LEU A 224 3.09 -3.54 -10.61
N SER A 225 4.34 -4.03 -10.59
CA SER A 225 4.69 -5.47 -10.56
C SER A 225 4.83 -6.02 -9.14
N ASN A 226 4.67 -7.34 -8.97
CA ASN A 226 4.95 -8.06 -7.71
C ASN A 226 6.42 -8.46 -7.55
N ILE A 227 7.24 -8.23 -8.58
CA ILE A 227 8.69 -8.51 -8.53
C ILE A 227 9.33 -7.54 -7.52
N ALA A 228 10.20 -8.07 -6.65
CA ALA A 228 10.73 -7.32 -5.51
C ALA A 228 11.72 -6.22 -5.86
N PHE A 229 12.51 -6.42 -6.91
CA PHE A 229 13.48 -5.47 -7.42
C PHE A 229 13.71 -5.74 -8.92
N SER A 230 14.26 -4.76 -9.63
CA SER A 230 14.63 -4.86 -11.05
C SER A 230 16.07 -4.38 -11.24
N THR A 231 16.53 -4.29 -12.49
CA THR A 231 17.76 -3.57 -12.83
C THR A 231 17.42 -2.37 -13.68
N LEU A 232 18.24 -1.33 -13.61
CA LEU A 232 18.03 -0.14 -14.43
C LEU A 232 18.04 -0.48 -15.93
N LYS A 233 18.86 -1.44 -16.36
CA LYS A 233 18.81 -1.97 -17.73
C LYS A 233 17.44 -2.55 -18.10
N ALA A 234 16.85 -3.37 -17.24
CA ALA A 234 15.54 -3.94 -17.50
C ALA A 234 14.48 -2.84 -17.59
N GLU A 235 14.47 -1.90 -16.65
CA GLU A 235 13.52 -0.78 -16.67
C GLU A 235 13.71 0.11 -17.91
N LYS A 236 14.94 0.43 -18.33
CA LYS A 236 15.19 1.18 -19.57
C LYS A 236 14.60 0.48 -20.81
N LEU A 237 14.56 -0.85 -20.82
CA LEU A 237 14.05 -1.65 -21.94
C LEU A 237 12.54 -1.85 -21.92
N THR A 238 11.92 -1.98 -20.74
CA THR A 238 10.53 -2.45 -20.62
C THR A 238 9.59 -1.47 -19.95
N ASN A 239 10.09 -0.55 -19.12
CA ASN A 239 9.25 0.40 -18.39
C ASN A 239 8.72 1.45 -19.37
N PRO A 240 7.39 1.56 -19.57
CA PRO A 240 6.82 2.50 -20.53
C PRO A 240 7.19 3.96 -20.23
N ALA A 241 7.32 4.33 -18.96
CA ALA A 241 7.69 5.69 -18.54
C ALA A 241 9.12 6.06 -18.97
N LEU A 242 10.02 5.08 -19.10
CA LEU A 242 11.41 5.30 -19.49
C LEU A 242 11.59 5.35 -21.02
N GLN A 243 10.54 5.17 -21.83
CA GLN A 243 10.62 5.18 -23.30
C GLN A 243 10.57 6.59 -23.92
N TYR A 244 10.39 7.64 -23.11
CA TYR A 244 10.22 9.01 -23.58
C TYR A 244 11.52 9.84 -23.62
N SER A 245 12.67 9.23 -23.92
CA SER A 245 13.95 9.96 -23.95
C SER A 245 13.94 11.11 -24.97
N GLY A 246 14.29 12.31 -24.51
CA GLY A 246 14.22 13.55 -25.28
C GLY A 246 12.81 14.06 -25.59
N LYS A 247 11.77 13.55 -24.91
CA LYS A 247 10.35 13.77 -25.25
C LYS A 247 9.49 14.16 -24.03
N GLU A 248 9.94 15.17 -23.28
CA GLU A 248 9.28 15.61 -22.02
C GLU A 248 7.79 15.91 -22.18
N ALA A 249 7.37 16.63 -23.23
CA ALA A 249 5.96 16.96 -23.44
C ALA A 249 5.07 15.72 -23.69
N GLU A 250 5.59 14.71 -24.40
CA GLU A 250 4.88 13.44 -24.62
C GLU A 250 4.77 12.65 -23.30
N PHE A 251 5.84 12.66 -22.49
CA PHE A 251 5.85 12.04 -21.17
C PHE A 251 4.81 12.66 -20.24
N ILE A 252 4.73 13.99 -20.16
CA ILE A 252 3.76 14.69 -19.30
C ILE A 252 2.33 14.28 -19.66
N LYS A 253 2.01 14.26 -20.96
CA LYS A 253 0.70 13.79 -21.43
C LYS A 253 0.45 12.33 -21.05
N TYR A 254 1.45 11.47 -21.21
CA TYR A 254 1.36 10.06 -20.84
C TYR A 254 1.12 9.86 -19.35
N ILE A 255 1.90 10.54 -18.49
CA ILE A 255 1.85 10.29 -17.05
C ILE A 255 0.60 10.89 -16.42
N LEU A 256 0.06 11.99 -16.93
CA LEU A 256 -1.19 12.58 -16.41
C LEU A 256 -2.47 11.92 -16.92
N ALA A 257 -2.39 11.10 -17.99
CA ALA A 257 -3.54 10.37 -18.50
C ALA A 257 -4.05 9.29 -17.53
N ASP A 258 -5.37 9.11 -17.46
CA ASP A 258 -6.09 8.01 -16.79
C ASP A 258 -5.76 7.81 -15.30
N GLN A 259 -5.41 8.89 -14.60
CA GLN A 259 -5.11 8.83 -13.17
C GLN A 259 -6.38 8.70 -12.33
N VAL A 260 -6.44 7.65 -11.50
CA VAL A 260 -7.55 7.42 -10.57
C VAL A 260 -7.51 8.45 -9.45
N VAL A 261 -8.69 8.92 -9.02
CA VAL A 261 -8.82 9.80 -7.86
C VAL A 261 -8.17 9.12 -6.64
N PRO A 262 -7.21 9.77 -5.96
CA PRO A 262 -6.60 9.20 -4.77
C PRO A 262 -7.63 9.00 -3.64
N PRO A 263 -7.44 8.03 -2.75
CA PRO A 263 -8.29 7.87 -1.57
C PRO A 263 -8.29 9.12 -0.66
N PRO A 264 -9.44 9.54 -0.08
CA PRO A 264 -9.53 10.73 0.77
C PRO A 264 -8.59 10.74 1.98
N TYR A 265 -8.28 9.55 2.53
CA TYR A 265 -7.38 9.44 3.68
C TYR A 265 -5.92 9.78 3.36
N PHE A 266 -5.55 9.86 2.08
CA PHE A 266 -4.17 10.15 1.69
C PHE A 266 -3.70 11.51 2.19
N LYS A 267 -4.59 12.51 2.12
CA LYS A 267 -4.34 13.84 2.68
C LYS A 267 -3.99 13.77 4.16
N LEU A 268 -4.74 12.97 4.92
CA LEU A 268 -4.53 12.81 6.35
C LEU A 268 -3.20 12.12 6.67
N MET A 269 -2.82 11.09 5.90
CA MET A 269 -1.51 10.43 6.08
C MET A 269 -0.36 11.39 5.81
N LYS A 270 -0.45 12.21 4.75
CA LYS A 270 0.57 13.23 4.45
C LYS A 270 0.72 14.24 5.59
N GLU A 271 -0.39 14.77 6.09
CA GLU A 271 -0.40 15.68 7.24
C GLU A 271 0.23 15.02 8.47
N TRP A 272 -0.15 13.78 8.79
CA TRP A 272 0.32 13.06 9.96
C TRP A 272 1.76 12.59 9.88
N ASN A 273 2.25 12.21 8.70
CA ASN A 273 3.64 11.83 8.49
C ASN A 273 4.55 13.07 8.51
N ARG A 274 4.08 14.23 8.01
CA ARG A 274 4.82 15.50 8.06
C ARG A 274 4.83 16.13 9.45
N ASP A 275 3.67 16.23 10.09
CA ASP A 275 3.47 17.02 11.31
C ASP A 275 3.64 16.16 12.58
N GLY A 276 3.61 14.84 12.41
CA GLY A 276 3.36 13.91 13.50
C GLY A 276 1.87 13.76 13.79
N THR A 277 1.50 12.63 14.38
CA THR A 277 0.12 12.32 14.74
C THR A 277 0.00 12.02 16.23
N SER A 278 -1.14 12.41 16.82
CA SER A 278 -1.55 11.97 18.14
C SER A 278 -2.26 10.62 18.12
N CYS A 279 -2.46 10.03 16.93
CA CYS A 279 -3.02 8.68 16.77
C CYS A 279 -2.20 7.73 17.63
N LYS A 280 -2.86 7.15 18.62
CA LYS A 280 -2.25 6.18 19.51
C LYS A 280 -1.99 4.89 18.74
N LEU A 281 -0.97 4.16 19.17
CA LEU A 281 -0.84 2.77 18.77
C LEU A 281 -2.09 2.04 19.25
N VAL A 282 -2.76 1.37 18.34
CA VAL A 282 -3.99 0.64 18.65
C VAL A 282 -3.63 -0.54 19.57
N ASP A 283 -4.22 -0.59 20.77
CA ASP A 283 -3.98 -1.67 21.73
C ASP A 283 -4.67 -2.96 21.23
N GLU A 284 -3.98 -4.09 21.34
CA GLU A 284 -4.56 -5.41 21.05
C GLU A 284 -5.68 -5.77 22.06
N ARG A 285 -5.72 -5.11 23.22
CA ARG A 285 -6.67 -5.33 24.32
C ARG A 285 -7.90 -4.43 24.18
N TYR A 286 -8.70 -4.69 23.15
CA TYR A 286 -10.00 -4.04 22.99
C TYR A 286 -10.98 -4.46 24.09
N ALA A 287 -11.86 -3.54 24.49
CA ALA A 287 -13.02 -3.88 25.29
C ALA A 287 -13.92 -4.84 24.51
N ILE A 288 -14.37 -5.92 25.14
CA ILE A 288 -15.34 -6.84 24.55
C ILE A 288 -16.74 -6.29 24.81
N ILE A 289 -17.51 -6.09 23.74
CA ILE A 289 -18.88 -5.58 23.76
C ILE A 289 -19.84 -6.75 23.53
N ASP A 290 -20.92 -6.80 24.30
CA ASP A 290 -21.97 -7.80 24.09
C ASP A 290 -22.78 -7.45 22.83
N ALA A 291 -23.09 -8.45 22.00
CA ALA A 291 -23.81 -8.22 20.75
C ALA A 291 -25.21 -7.59 20.95
N SER A 292 -25.84 -7.77 22.11
CA SER A 292 -27.12 -7.15 22.44
C SER A 292 -27.06 -5.62 22.54
N GLU A 293 -25.87 -5.04 22.80
CA GLU A 293 -25.67 -3.59 22.91
C GLU A 293 -25.54 -2.90 21.54
N ILE A 294 -25.18 -3.65 20.50
CA ILE A 294 -24.84 -3.11 19.17
C ILE A 294 -25.97 -2.25 18.60
N LYS A 295 -27.22 -2.70 18.69
CA LYS A 295 -28.36 -1.95 18.13
C LYS A 295 -28.50 -0.57 18.79
N SER A 296 -28.26 -0.49 20.10
CA SER A 296 -28.30 0.77 20.85
C SER A 296 -27.14 1.69 20.45
N LEU A 297 -25.94 1.12 20.29
CA LEU A 297 -24.73 1.87 19.90
C LEU A 297 -24.81 2.42 18.47
N ILE A 298 -25.34 1.63 17.52
CA ILE A 298 -25.66 2.12 16.17
C ILE A 298 -26.62 3.30 16.23
N GLY A 299 -27.65 3.25 17.08
CA GLY A 299 -28.60 4.35 17.29
C GLY A 299 -27.96 5.63 17.86
N LYS A 300 -26.78 5.53 18.48
CA LYS A 300 -25.97 6.66 18.97
C LYS A 300 -24.95 7.16 17.93
N GLY A 301 -24.93 6.59 16.73
CA GLY A 301 -24.02 6.96 15.65
C GLY A 301 -22.71 6.18 15.62
N VAL A 302 -22.55 5.13 16.44
CA VAL A 302 -21.37 4.26 16.40
C VAL A 302 -21.41 3.39 15.14
N LYS A 303 -20.33 3.36 14.37
CA LYS A 303 -20.23 2.49 13.19
C LYS A 303 -19.81 1.10 13.61
N VAL A 304 -20.35 0.09 12.92
CA VAL A 304 -20.01 -1.31 13.19
C VAL A 304 -19.46 -1.91 11.92
N ILE A 305 -18.21 -2.37 11.98
CA ILE A 305 -17.51 -2.99 10.86
C ILE A 305 -17.46 -4.50 11.11
N ASP A 306 -18.10 -5.27 10.26
CA ASP A 306 -18.02 -6.73 10.29
C ASP A 306 -16.80 -7.18 9.50
N THR A 307 -15.81 -7.77 10.18
CA THR A 307 -14.54 -8.18 9.57
C THR A 307 -14.46 -9.67 9.31
N ARG A 308 -15.53 -10.41 9.59
CA ARG A 308 -15.58 -11.87 9.37
C ARG A 308 -15.46 -12.19 7.89
N VAL A 309 -15.11 -13.43 7.60
CA VAL A 309 -15.01 -13.90 6.20
C VAL A 309 -16.36 -13.82 5.49
N ARG A 310 -16.35 -13.40 4.22
CA ARG A 310 -17.55 -13.16 3.41
C ARG A 310 -18.56 -14.32 3.43
N LYS A 311 -18.06 -15.56 3.45
CA LYS A 311 -18.89 -16.76 3.46
C LYS A 311 -19.74 -16.87 4.73
N GLU A 312 -19.21 -16.48 5.88
CA GLU A 312 -19.96 -16.50 7.15
C GLU A 312 -20.94 -15.33 7.23
N VAL A 313 -20.53 -14.15 6.77
CA VAL A 313 -21.42 -12.98 6.65
C VAL A 313 -22.60 -13.26 5.74
N GLY A 314 -22.38 -13.96 4.62
CA GLY A 314 -23.44 -14.38 3.71
C GLY A 314 -24.50 -15.27 4.37
N LYS A 315 -24.11 -16.11 5.33
CA LYS A 315 -25.04 -16.97 6.09
C LYS A 315 -25.77 -16.20 7.20
N GLY A 316 -25.13 -15.21 7.81
CA GLY A 316 -25.66 -14.50 8.96
C GLY A 316 -24.82 -13.26 9.33
N PHE A 317 -25.43 -12.08 9.22
CA PHE A 317 -24.83 -10.80 9.61
C PHE A 317 -25.82 -9.93 10.38
N LEU A 318 -25.28 -8.97 11.15
CA LEU A 318 -26.08 -7.99 11.87
C LEU A 318 -26.53 -6.87 10.92
N PRO A 319 -27.82 -6.51 10.87
CA PRO A 319 -28.29 -5.41 10.03
C PRO A 319 -27.62 -4.07 10.36
N ASN A 320 -27.44 -3.22 9.36
CA ASN A 320 -26.79 -1.90 9.49
C ASN A 320 -25.32 -1.96 9.91
N THR A 321 -24.64 -3.07 9.63
CA THR A 321 -23.18 -3.19 9.76
C THR A 321 -22.54 -3.05 8.38
N ILE A 322 -21.30 -2.54 8.31
CA ILE A 322 -20.52 -2.45 7.07
C ILE A 322 -19.60 -3.67 7.02
N HIS A 323 -19.69 -4.49 5.97
CA HIS A 323 -18.77 -5.62 5.82
C HIS A 323 -17.46 -5.14 5.22
N ILE A 324 -16.34 -5.35 5.92
CA ILE A 324 -14.98 -5.17 5.41
C ILE A 324 -14.13 -6.30 5.97
N GLU A 325 -14.04 -7.40 5.21
CA GLU A 325 -13.30 -8.59 5.61
C GLU A 325 -11.84 -8.28 6.00
N LEU A 326 -11.35 -8.91 7.07
CA LEU A 326 -9.98 -8.76 7.59
C LEU A 326 -8.94 -9.50 6.72
N ASN A 327 -8.87 -9.16 5.43
CA ASN A 327 -7.92 -9.72 4.49
C ASN A 327 -6.91 -8.65 4.02
N LYS A 328 -6.17 -8.93 2.95
CA LYS A 328 -5.21 -7.98 2.37
C LYS A 328 -5.86 -6.67 1.91
N GLY A 329 -7.10 -6.70 1.43
CA GLY A 329 -7.81 -5.49 0.99
C GLY A 329 -8.38 -4.63 2.13
N PHE A 330 -8.27 -5.06 3.40
CA PHE A 330 -8.90 -4.40 4.54
C PHE A 330 -8.51 -2.93 4.65
N ASN A 331 -7.21 -2.61 4.71
CA ASN A 331 -6.69 -1.26 4.89
C ASN A 331 -7.26 -0.29 3.85
N ASN A 332 -7.20 -0.71 2.58
CA ASN A 332 -7.65 0.08 1.45
C ASN A 332 -9.17 0.38 1.52
N TRP A 333 -10.00 -0.62 1.81
CA TRP A 333 -11.44 -0.42 1.92
C TRP A 333 -11.83 0.35 3.17
N PHE A 334 -11.23 0.01 4.30
CA PHE A 334 -11.52 0.65 5.59
C PHE A 334 -11.23 2.15 5.53
N ALA A 335 -10.02 2.53 5.11
CA ALA A 335 -9.61 3.93 5.07
C ALA A 335 -10.38 4.78 4.04
N GLN A 336 -11.01 4.16 3.05
CA GLN A 336 -11.89 4.84 2.09
C GLN A 336 -13.34 4.97 2.57
N LEU A 337 -13.84 4.03 3.37
CA LEU A 337 -15.26 3.94 3.73
C LEU A 337 -15.58 4.48 5.12
N VAL A 338 -14.57 4.52 6.00
CA VAL A 338 -14.66 4.94 7.40
C VAL A 338 -13.88 6.22 7.58
N ASN A 339 -14.52 7.23 8.16
CA ASN A 339 -13.88 8.49 8.49
C ASN A 339 -13.10 8.32 9.80
N HIS A 340 -11.89 8.87 9.89
CA HIS A 340 -11.05 8.79 11.09
C HIS A 340 -11.72 9.33 12.36
N LYS A 341 -12.72 10.22 12.23
CA LYS A 341 -13.51 10.76 13.36
C LYS A 341 -14.63 9.84 13.83
N ASP A 342 -14.99 8.82 13.04
CA ASP A 342 -16.03 7.88 13.42
C ASP A 342 -15.58 7.09 14.65
N GLN A 343 -16.49 6.86 15.59
CA GLN A 343 -16.29 5.88 16.64
C GLN A 343 -16.75 4.51 16.11
N VAL A 344 -15.90 3.48 16.25
CA VAL A 344 -16.11 2.20 15.58
C VAL A 344 -16.09 1.02 16.55
N ILE A 345 -16.99 0.06 16.33
CA ILE A 345 -16.94 -1.30 16.87
C ILE A 345 -16.59 -2.26 15.74
N PHE A 346 -15.75 -3.24 16.02
CA PHE A 346 -15.45 -4.31 15.06
C PHE A 346 -16.09 -5.63 15.49
N ILE A 347 -16.79 -6.30 14.59
CA ILE A 347 -17.10 -7.72 14.76
C ILE A 347 -15.90 -8.49 14.22
N VAL A 348 -15.16 -9.14 15.11
CA VAL A 348 -13.88 -9.79 14.81
C VAL A 348 -13.91 -11.22 15.32
N GLU A 349 -13.38 -12.15 14.54
CA GLU A 349 -13.23 -13.53 15.00
C GLU A 349 -12.19 -13.58 16.13
N LYS A 350 -12.48 -14.34 17.18
CA LYS A 350 -11.59 -14.48 18.33
C LYS A 350 -10.19 -14.95 17.89
N GLY A 351 -9.16 -14.24 18.31
CA GLY A 351 -7.76 -14.47 17.94
C GLY A 351 -7.25 -13.55 16.83
N ASN A 352 -8.13 -12.82 16.14
CA ASN A 352 -7.76 -11.89 15.06
C ASN A 352 -7.62 -10.43 15.53
N GLU A 353 -7.77 -10.14 16.82
CA GLU A 353 -7.71 -8.78 17.40
C GLU A 353 -6.35 -8.12 17.14
N LYS A 354 -5.26 -8.87 17.25
CA LYS A 354 -3.91 -8.38 16.94
C LYS A 354 -3.76 -8.00 15.46
N SER A 355 -4.25 -8.84 14.56
CA SER A 355 -4.25 -8.57 13.11
C SER A 355 -5.06 -7.31 12.80
N LEU A 356 -6.22 -7.13 13.44
CA LEU A 356 -7.02 -5.92 13.36
C LEU A 356 -6.25 -4.70 13.86
N ALA A 357 -5.64 -4.76 15.04
CA ALA A 357 -4.86 -3.65 15.61
C ALA A 357 -3.73 -3.20 14.68
N HIS A 358 -2.94 -4.14 14.16
CA HIS A 358 -1.87 -3.82 13.21
C HIS A 358 -2.42 -3.14 11.94
N LYS A 359 -3.51 -3.67 11.37
CA LYS A 359 -4.13 -3.10 10.19
C LYS A 359 -4.65 -1.69 10.46
N LEU A 360 -5.36 -1.43 11.55
CA LEU A 360 -5.85 -0.10 11.89
C LEU A 360 -4.71 0.90 12.13
N MET A 361 -3.66 0.48 12.83
CA MET A 361 -2.50 1.30 13.12
C MET A 361 -1.78 1.79 11.86
N ARG A 362 -1.69 0.96 10.82
CA ARG A 362 -1.05 1.31 9.54
C ARG A 362 -1.75 2.44 8.80
N VAL A 363 -3.05 2.65 9.02
CA VAL A 363 -3.82 3.74 8.42
C VAL A 363 -4.24 4.79 9.46
N GLY A 364 -3.61 4.77 10.65
CA GLY A 364 -3.81 5.77 11.70
C GLY A 364 -5.22 5.83 12.27
N PHE A 365 -5.86 4.68 12.48
CA PHE A 365 -7.19 4.63 13.09
C PHE A 365 -7.13 4.11 14.52
N ASP A 366 -7.45 4.94 15.52
CA ASP A 366 -7.40 4.59 16.94
C ASP A 366 -8.73 4.81 17.70
N ASN A 367 -9.78 5.33 17.04
CA ASN A 367 -11.08 5.59 17.67
C ASN A 367 -11.97 4.33 17.74
N VAL A 368 -11.42 3.28 18.35
CA VAL A 368 -12.09 1.98 18.53
C VAL A 368 -12.78 1.94 19.89
N LEU A 369 -14.11 1.78 19.88
CA LEU A 369 -14.91 1.63 21.10
C LEU A 369 -14.75 0.24 21.73
N GLY A 370 -14.61 -0.79 20.89
CA GLY A 370 -14.43 -2.17 21.32
C GLY A 370 -14.64 -3.17 20.18
N VAL A 371 -14.63 -4.44 20.53
CA VAL A 371 -14.82 -5.56 19.61
C VAL A 371 -15.94 -6.49 20.06
N VAL A 372 -16.54 -7.19 19.11
CA VAL A 372 -17.59 -8.19 19.33
C VAL A 372 -17.13 -9.49 18.72
N ASN A 373 -16.99 -10.53 19.54
CA ASN A 373 -16.47 -11.83 19.11
C ASN A 373 -17.56 -12.86 18.80
N ASN A 374 -18.79 -12.59 19.22
CA ASN A 374 -19.91 -13.49 19.02
C ASN A 374 -21.20 -12.70 18.80
N ILE A 375 -21.90 -13.00 17.71
CA ILE A 375 -23.19 -12.40 17.34
C ILE A 375 -24.33 -13.42 17.27
N SER A 376 -24.14 -14.63 17.80
CA SER A 376 -25.16 -15.69 17.74
C SER A 376 -26.39 -15.41 18.61
N SER A 377 -26.27 -14.50 19.58
CA SER A 377 -27.34 -14.12 20.52
C SER A 377 -28.34 -13.10 19.95
N VAL A 378 -28.14 -12.63 18.72
CA VAL A 378 -28.93 -11.55 18.11
C VAL A 378 -29.51 -11.97 16.76
N ASN A 379 -30.57 -11.27 16.33
CA ASN A 379 -31.25 -11.58 15.08
C ASN A 379 -30.38 -11.21 13.88
N LEU A 380 -30.04 -12.22 13.07
CA LEU A 380 -29.20 -12.08 11.89
C LEU A 380 -30.03 -12.06 10.60
N LYS A 381 -29.53 -11.35 9.59
CA LYS A 381 -29.98 -11.45 8.19
C LYS A 381 -29.00 -12.30 7.39
N SER A 382 -29.46 -12.82 6.25
CA SER A 382 -28.62 -13.52 5.28
C SER A 382 -28.62 -12.80 3.94
N ILE A 383 -27.54 -12.98 3.18
CA ILE A 383 -27.40 -12.39 1.85
C ILE A 383 -28.09 -13.32 0.83
N LYS A 384 -28.94 -12.75 -0.02
CA LYS A 384 -29.48 -13.47 -1.19
C LYS A 384 -28.42 -13.52 -2.27
N TYR A 385 -28.16 -14.70 -2.80
CA TYR A 385 -27.21 -14.90 -3.90
C TYR A 385 -27.92 -15.36 -5.17
N VAL A 386 -27.46 -14.89 -6.33
CA VAL A 386 -27.87 -15.36 -7.65
C VAL A 386 -26.72 -16.10 -8.32
N LYS A 387 -27.02 -17.16 -9.08
CA LYS A 387 -26.03 -17.88 -9.89
C LYS A 387 -25.86 -17.21 -11.25
N ALA A 388 -24.71 -17.43 -11.91
CA ALA A 388 -24.43 -16.90 -13.24
C ALA A 388 -25.53 -17.24 -14.27
N GLU A 389 -26.02 -18.48 -14.24
CA GLU A 389 -27.06 -19.00 -15.14
C GLU A 389 -28.39 -18.23 -15.05
N ASP A 390 -28.72 -17.76 -13.86
CA ASP A 390 -29.96 -17.05 -13.57
C ASP A 390 -29.81 -15.53 -13.70
N LEU A 391 -28.57 -15.01 -13.60
CA LEU A 391 -28.27 -13.58 -13.72
C LEU A 391 -28.77 -13.03 -15.06
N THR A 392 -28.46 -13.69 -16.18
CA THR A 392 -28.88 -13.24 -17.54
C THR A 392 -30.41 -13.16 -17.68
N LYS A 393 -31.14 -14.06 -17.01
CA LYS A 393 -32.61 -14.05 -17.01
C LYS A 393 -33.13 -12.94 -16.11
N ALA A 394 -32.50 -12.72 -14.96
CA ALA A 394 -32.88 -11.70 -14.00
C ALA A 394 -32.72 -10.28 -14.56
N VAL A 395 -31.59 -9.98 -15.22
CA VAL A 395 -31.33 -8.63 -15.78
C VAL A 395 -32.26 -8.24 -16.93
N LYS A 396 -32.94 -9.21 -17.56
CA LYS A 396 -33.93 -8.95 -18.62
C LYS A 396 -35.34 -8.66 -18.08
N ARG A 397 -35.59 -8.90 -16.78
CA ARG A 397 -36.91 -8.65 -16.18
C ARG A 397 -37.09 -7.15 -15.95
N LYS A 398 -38.25 -6.61 -16.35
CA LYS A 398 -38.61 -5.23 -16.03
C LYS A 398 -38.72 -5.05 -14.51
N GLY A 399 -38.24 -3.92 -14.01
CA GLY A 399 -38.32 -3.56 -12.59
C GLY A 399 -37.21 -4.14 -11.70
N ILE A 400 -36.12 -4.67 -12.28
CA ILE A 400 -34.91 -5.05 -11.55
C ILE A 400 -33.79 -4.07 -11.92
N GLN A 401 -33.08 -3.57 -10.91
CA GLN A 401 -31.92 -2.71 -11.07
C GLN A 401 -30.65 -3.55 -10.95
N ALA A 402 -29.83 -3.64 -11.99
CA ALA A 402 -28.59 -4.42 -11.98
C ALA A 402 -27.37 -3.53 -12.13
N TRP A 403 -26.41 -3.67 -11.21
CA TRP A 403 -25.24 -2.79 -11.15
C TRP A 403 -23.92 -3.57 -11.06
N ASP A 404 -23.00 -3.22 -11.96
CA ASP A 404 -21.59 -3.52 -11.84
C ASP A 404 -20.95 -2.43 -10.99
N ILE A 405 -20.49 -2.79 -9.80
CA ILE A 405 -19.93 -1.84 -8.83
C ILE A 405 -18.40 -1.76 -8.88
N ARG A 406 -17.78 -2.26 -9.96
CA ARG A 406 -16.36 -2.02 -10.27
C ARG A 406 -16.12 -0.56 -10.69
N THR A 407 -14.85 -0.18 -10.83
CA THR A 407 -14.49 1.16 -11.35
C THR A 407 -14.97 1.33 -12.80
N ALA A 408 -15.14 2.57 -13.23
CA ALA A 408 -15.52 2.88 -14.61
C ALA A 408 -14.53 2.30 -15.64
N LYS A 409 -13.22 2.32 -15.33
CA LYS A 409 -12.19 1.72 -16.16
C LYS A 409 -12.37 0.20 -16.33
N GLU A 410 -12.53 -0.52 -15.23
CA GLU A 410 -12.77 -1.98 -15.26
C GLU A 410 -14.06 -2.34 -16.02
N TYR A 411 -15.07 -1.46 -15.97
CA TYR A 411 -16.32 -1.63 -16.70
C TYR A 411 -16.13 -1.44 -18.21
N ALA A 412 -15.45 -0.36 -18.63
CA ALA A 412 -15.15 -0.06 -20.02
C ALA A 412 -14.29 -1.15 -20.68
N GLU A 413 -13.31 -1.69 -19.96
CA GLU A 413 -12.47 -2.82 -20.42
C GLU A 413 -13.25 -4.12 -20.65
N GLY A 414 -14.43 -4.26 -20.03
CA GLY A 414 -15.33 -5.37 -20.28
C GLY A 414 -16.29 -5.65 -19.12
N HIS A 415 -17.59 -5.75 -19.41
CA HIS A 415 -18.67 -5.93 -18.44
C HIS A 415 -19.76 -6.89 -18.95
N ILE A 416 -20.70 -7.25 -18.06
CA ILE A 416 -21.83 -8.14 -18.39
C ILE A 416 -22.92 -7.32 -19.09
N ALA A 417 -23.37 -7.79 -20.25
CA ALA A 417 -24.37 -7.09 -21.05
C ALA A 417 -25.69 -6.86 -20.29
N GLY A 418 -26.23 -5.65 -20.37
CA GLY A 418 -27.49 -5.26 -19.71
C GLY A 418 -27.34 -4.89 -18.23
N ILE A 419 -26.12 -4.76 -17.72
CA ILE A 419 -25.82 -4.30 -16.36
C ILE A 419 -25.09 -2.96 -16.48
N ALA A 420 -25.59 -1.92 -15.81
CA ALA A 420 -24.98 -0.59 -15.82
C ALA A 420 -23.89 -0.45 -14.76
N ASN A 421 -22.98 0.52 -14.92
CA ASN A 421 -21.94 0.80 -13.93
C ASN A 421 -22.43 1.74 -12.82
N LEU A 422 -22.17 1.38 -11.58
CA LEU A 422 -22.31 2.25 -10.41
C LEU A 422 -21.17 1.93 -9.43
N PRO A 423 -20.00 2.57 -9.59
CA PRO A 423 -18.82 2.27 -8.78
C PRO A 423 -19.10 2.30 -7.28
N LEU A 424 -18.51 1.36 -6.53
CA LEU A 424 -18.76 1.17 -5.08
C LEU A 424 -18.69 2.48 -4.27
N LEU A 425 -17.70 3.32 -4.54
CA LEU A 425 -17.47 4.57 -3.82
C LEU A 425 -18.53 5.65 -4.11
N GLU A 426 -19.22 5.54 -5.23
CA GLU A 426 -20.26 6.47 -5.66
C GLU A 426 -21.66 6.05 -5.18
N ILE A 427 -21.80 4.84 -4.62
CA ILE A 427 -23.11 4.31 -4.16
C ILE A 427 -23.77 5.28 -3.17
N LYS A 428 -23.04 5.78 -2.16
CA LYS A 428 -23.62 6.67 -1.15
C LYS A 428 -24.26 7.92 -1.76
N GLU A 429 -23.62 8.49 -2.78
CA GLU A 429 -24.11 9.70 -3.45
C GLU A 429 -25.21 9.37 -4.47
N LYS A 430 -24.93 8.44 -5.39
CA LYS A 430 -25.76 8.18 -6.57
C LYS A 430 -26.95 7.26 -6.30
N ALA A 431 -26.83 6.31 -5.36
CA ALA A 431 -27.91 5.36 -5.07
C ALA A 431 -29.10 6.00 -4.34
N SER A 432 -28.94 7.21 -3.79
CA SER A 432 -30.04 7.99 -3.21
C SER A 432 -31.17 8.28 -4.21
N LYS A 433 -30.85 8.32 -5.51
CA LYS A 433 -31.77 8.60 -6.62
C LYS A 433 -32.42 7.34 -7.21
N LEU A 434 -32.00 6.15 -6.76
CA LEU A 434 -32.52 4.87 -7.27
C LEU A 434 -33.82 4.49 -6.56
N ASP A 435 -34.65 3.68 -7.22
CA ASP A 435 -35.93 3.23 -6.67
C ASP A 435 -35.70 2.15 -5.61
N LYS A 436 -35.93 2.49 -4.34
CA LYS A 436 -35.70 1.58 -3.20
C LYS A 436 -36.70 0.42 -3.14
N ASN A 437 -37.82 0.53 -3.85
CA ASN A 437 -38.86 -0.51 -3.88
C ASN A 437 -38.58 -1.59 -4.93
N GLN A 438 -37.65 -1.33 -5.86
CA GLN A 438 -37.27 -2.30 -6.88
C GLN A 438 -36.12 -3.18 -6.40
N PRO A 439 -36.16 -4.51 -6.65
CA PRO A 439 -35.05 -5.40 -6.36
C PRO A 439 -33.76 -4.94 -7.04
N ILE A 440 -32.65 -5.07 -6.33
CA ILE A 440 -31.33 -4.73 -6.83
C ILE A 440 -30.44 -5.97 -6.91
N ILE A 441 -29.71 -6.11 -8.01
CA ILE A 441 -28.68 -7.12 -8.19
C ILE A 441 -27.34 -6.42 -8.35
N ILE A 442 -26.35 -6.82 -7.56
CA ILE A 442 -25.01 -6.22 -7.62
C ILE A 442 -23.95 -7.28 -7.86
N HIS A 443 -22.90 -6.92 -8.59
CA HIS A 443 -21.72 -7.75 -8.76
C HIS A 443 -20.46 -6.90 -8.90
N CYS A 444 -19.30 -7.56 -8.77
CA CYS A 444 -18.01 -6.93 -9.03
C CYS A 444 -17.07 -7.91 -9.74
N GLN A 445 -15.76 -7.78 -9.54
CA GLN A 445 -14.77 -8.70 -10.11
C GLN A 445 -14.81 -10.11 -9.52
N SER A 446 -14.99 -10.23 -8.19
CA SER A 446 -14.79 -11.48 -7.43
C SER A 446 -15.69 -11.65 -6.21
N GLY A 447 -16.73 -10.83 -6.07
CA GLY A 447 -17.67 -10.81 -4.94
C GLY A 447 -17.22 -9.96 -3.74
N ALA A 448 -15.93 -9.65 -3.58
CA ALA A 448 -15.44 -8.92 -2.40
C ALA A 448 -16.06 -7.52 -2.26
N ARG A 449 -15.96 -6.70 -3.32
CA ARG A 449 -16.64 -5.38 -3.35
C ARG A 449 -18.15 -5.50 -3.25
N ALA A 450 -18.74 -6.58 -3.75
CA ALA A 450 -20.19 -6.76 -3.75
C ALA A 450 -20.74 -6.99 -2.35
N ALA A 451 -19.97 -7.66 -1.47
CA ALA A 451 -20.31 -7.77 -0.06
C ALA A 451 -20.30 -6.41 0.67
N ILE A 452 -19.30 -5.56 0.39
CA ILE A 452 -19.29 -4.18 0.86
C ILE A 452 -20.50 -3.41 0.31
N GLY A 453 -20.72 -3.50 -1.01
CA GLY A 453 -21.83 -2.84 -1.69
C GLY A 453 -23.19 -3.21 -1.11
N TYR A 454 -23.39 -4.48 -0.74
CA TYR A 454 -24.61 -4.93 -0.05
C TYR A 454 -24.86 -4.10 1.21
N SER A 455 -23.86 -3.96 2.09
CA SER A 455 -24.01 -3.18 3.32
C SER A 455 -24.27 -1.70 3.07
N LEU A 456 -23.69 -1.13 2.01
CA LEU A 456 -23.95 0.26 1.63
C LEU A 456 -25.39 0.45 1.15
N PHE A 457 -25.88 -0.41 0.26
CA PHE A 457 -27.27 -0.37 -0.18
C PHE A 457 -28.25 -0.60 0.98
N GLU A 458 -27.97 -1.55 1.88
CA GLU A 458 -28.82 -1.77 3.06
C GLU A 458 -28.89 -0.50 3.92
N SER A 459 -27.75 0.16 4.17
CA SER A 459 -27.69 1.40 4.95
C SER A 459 -28.48 2.57 4.33
N LEU A 460 -28.70 2.54 3.01
CA LEU A 460 -29.51 3.53 2.28
C LEU A 460 -31.00 3.17 2.24
N GLY A 461 -31.40 2.05 2.84
CA GLY A 461 -32.78 1.59 2.96
C GLY A 461 -33.24 0.64 1.86
N PHE A 462 -32.33 0.05 1.08
CA PHE A 462 -32.70 -1.02 0.15
C PHE A 462 -32.94 -2.32 0.92
N THR A 463 -34.08 -2.96 0.67
CA THR A 463 -34.48 -4.17 1.43
C THR A 463 -34.42 -5.46 0.61
N ASP A 464 -34.42 -5.38 -0.72
CA ASP A 464 -34.33 -6.56 -1.61
C ASP A 464 -33.05 -6.53 -2.45
N ILE A 465 -31.94 -6.87 -1.81
CA ILE A 465 -30.59 -6.86 -2.40
C ILE A 465 -30.16 -8.30 -2.66
N THR A 466 -29.75 -8.58 -3.89
CA THR A 466 -29.18 -9.86 -4.32
C THR A 466 -27.76 -9.65 -4.84
N VAL A 467 -26.85 -10.55 -4.46
CA VAL A 467 -25.44 -10.51 -4.85
C VAL A 467 -25.13 -11.61 -5.86
N TYR A 468 -24.47 -11.27 -6.96
CA TYR A 468 -23.75 -12.26 -7.76
C TYR A 468 -22.30 -12.36 -7.29
N ASP A 469 -22.01 -13.38 -6.48
CA ASP A 469 -20.74 -13.51 -5.75
C ASP A 469 -19.56 -13.95 -6.63
N GLY A 470 -19.83 -14.70 -7.70
CA GLY A 470 -18.78 -15.18 -8.61
C GLY A 470 -18.10 -14.07 -9.40
N GLY A 471 -18.83 -12.98 -9.65
CA GLY A 471 -18.34 -11.80 -10.36
C GLY A 471 -17.83 -12.10 -11.78
N ILE A 472 -17.07 -11.15 -12.32
CA ILE A 472 -16.48 -11.27 -13.68
C ILE A 472 -15.52 -12.45 -13.79
N ASN A 473 -14.81 -12.81 -12.71
CA ASN A 473 -13.87 -13.93 -12.73
C ASN A 473 -14.58 -15.26 -13.02
N GLU A 474 -15.66 -15.56 -12.30
CA GLU A 474 -16.45 -16.76 -12.56
C GLU A 474 -17.14 -16.67 -13.93
N TRP A 475 -17.70 -15.50 -14.28
CA TRP A 475 -18.36 -15.29 -15.56
C TRP A 475 -17.46 -15.66 -16.75
N LYS A 476 -16.21 -15.17 -16.76
CA LYS A 476 -15.20 -15.52 -17.77
C LYS A 476 -14.83 -17.01 -17.72
N LYS A 477 -14.67 -17.57 -16.53
CA LYS A 477 -14.33 -18.99 -16.34
C LYS A 477 -15.40 -19.93 -16.91
N LEU A 478 -16.67 -19.52 -16.86
CA LEU A 478 -17.80 -20.25 -17.46
C LEU A 478 -17.89 -20.09 -18.99
N GLY A 479 -16.97 -19.35 -19.62
CA GLY A 479 -16.96 -19.11 -21.07
C GLY A 479 -17.99 -18.08 -21.52
N ASN A 480 -18.61 -17.35 -20.60
CA ASN A 480 -19.57 -16.30 -20.95
C ASN A 480 -18.85 -15.08 -21.52
N LYS A 481 -19.47 -14.42 -22.50
CA LYS A 481 -18.92 -13.23 -23.15
C LYS A 481 -19.13 -11.99 -22.29
N LEU A 482 -18.17 -11.07 -22.39
CA LEU A 482 -18.31 -9.68 -21.95
C LEU A 482 -18.54 -8.79 -23.16
N VAL A 483 -19.11 -7.62 -22.90
CA VAL A 483 -19.20 -6.49 -23.83
C VAL A 483 -18.29 -5.37 -23.32
N SER A 484 -17.75 -4.54 -24.20
CA SER A 484 -16.95 -3.35 -23.86
C SER A 484 -17.70 -2.09 -24.31
N GLU A 485 -17.33 -0.94 -23.74
CA GLU A 485 -17.84 0.37 -24.18
C GLU A 485 -17.04 0.96 -25.34
#